data_AF-A0A951EEU8-F1
#
_entry.id   AF-A0A951EEU8-F1
#
_cell.length_a   1.000
_cell.length_b   1.000
_cell.length_c   1.000
_cell.angle_alpha   90.00
_cell.angle_beta   90.00
_cell.angle_gamma   90.00
#
_symmetry.space_group_name_H-M   'P 1'
#
loop_
_entity.id
_entity.type
_entity.pdbx_description
1 polymer ?
#
loop_
_entity_poly.entity_id
_entity_poly.type
_entity_poly.pdbx_seq_one_letter_code
_entity_poly.pdbx_strand_id
1 'polypeptide(L)'
;MPDPGGKPSVAEKRNIRAVMNSLERASARRTASERAADAVTTALGRPLVLAIHVCFYGAWLVWNSAPGFWGLRPFDPFPFSLLTLSVSLEAILLTLFVLTSQNRIRREADHHAHVDLQVNLLAELEATKMLGMLQSLCAHFGLEAANDREIDDLRARTDPERLFETIRESLPSDT
;
A
#
# COMPACT_ATOMS: atom_id res chain seq x y z
N MET A 1 -2.80 -35.91 12.15
CA MET A 1 -2.72 -34.99 13.32
C MET A 1 -1.30 -34.42 13.33
N PRO A 2 -1.06 -33.12 13.08
CA PRO A 2 0.28 -32.54 13.11
C PRO A 2 0.75 -32.37 14.57
N ASP A 3 2.02 -32.68 14.81
CA ASP A 3 2.74 -32.61 16.09
C ASP A 3 2.93 -31.15 16.57
N PRO A 4 2.51 -30.77 17.79
CA PRO A 4 2.52 -29.38 18.27
C PRO A 4 3.87 -28.93 18.89
N GLY A 5 4.97 -29.69 18.77
CA GLY A 5 6.22 -29.40 19.50
C GLY A 5 7.52 -29.37 18.68
N GLY A 6 7.46 -29.43 17.35
CA GLY A 6 8.66 -29.56 16.50
C GLY A 6 9.52 -28.30 16.43
N LYS A 7 10.81 -28.40 16.81
CA LYS A 7 11.79 -27.33 16.58
C LYS A 7 11.79 -26.95 15.10
N PRO A 8 11.77 -25.65 14.74
CA PRO A 8 11.60 -25.21 13.36
C PRO A 8 12.69 -25.82 12.47
N SER A 9 12.28 -26.33 11.31
CA SER A 9 13.14 -27.07 10.39
C SER A 9 14.27 -26.17 9.87
N VAL A 10 15.38 -26.76 9.43
CA VAL A 10 16.53 -26.00 8.91
C VAL A 10 16.15 -25.13 7.71
N ALA A 11 15.13 -25.53 6.94
CA ALA A 11 14.58 -24.74 5.84
C ALA A 11 13.76 -23.53 6.33
N GLU A 12 12.94 -23.69 7.39
CA GLU A 12 12.20 -22.59 8.01
C GLU A 12 13.14 -21.56 8.62
N LYS A 13 14.16 -22.01 9.36
CA LYS A 13 15.17 -21.10 9.96
C LYS A 13 15.95 -20.31 8.90
N ARG A 14 16.22 -20.91 7.73
CA ARG A 14 16.90 -20.25 6.61
C ARG A 14 16.00 -19.23 5.92
N ASN A 15 14.73 -19.54 5.71
CA ASN A 15 13.75 -18.59 5.16
C ASN A 15 13.48 -17.43 6.11
N ILE A 16 13.30 -17.70 7.40
CA ILE A 16 13.12 -16.67 8.43
C ILE A 16 14.35 -15.75 8.48
N ARG A 17 15.56 -16.30 8.42
CA ARG A 17 16.79 -15.50 8.38
C ARG A 17 16.95 -14.68 7.09
N ALA A 18 16.48 -15.20 5.96
CA ALA A 18 16.47 -14.47 4.69
C ALA A 18 15.50 -13.28 4.75
N VAL A 19 14.28 -13.49 5.26
CA VAL A 19 13.30 -12.41 5.48
C VAL A 19 13.82 -11.37 6.47
N MET A 20 14.42 -11.79 7.58
CA MET A 20 15.03 -10.88 8.56
C MET A 20 16.13 -10.02 7.93
N ASN A 21 17.04 -10.63 7.15
CA ASN A 21 18.11 -9.90 6.47
C ASN A 21 17.57 -8.90 5.44
N SER A 22 16.48 -9.25 4.74
CA SER A 22 15.82 -8.34 3.79
C SER A 22 15.19 -7.15 4.51
N LEU A 23 14.52 -7.39 5.64
CA LEU A 23 13.95 -6.34 6.49
C LEU A 23 15.03 -5.45 7.13
N GLU A 24 16.13 -6.05 7.60
CA GLU A 24 17.27 -5.31 8.14
C GLU A 24 17.93 -4.43 7.07
N ARG A 25 18.13 -4.95 5.84
CA ARG A 25 18.68 -4.16 4.72
C ARG A 25 17.74 -3.06 4.25
N ALA A 26 16.43 -3.32 4.24
CA ALA A 26 15.42 -2.30 3.97
C ALA A 26 15.43 -1.21 5.06
N SER A 27 15.61 -1.59 6.33
CA SER A 27 15.70 -0.64 7.46
C SER A 27 17.01 0.16 7.49
N ALA A 28 18.12 -0.46 7.07
CA ALA A 28 19.46 0.15 7.06
C ALA A 28 19.61 1.19 5.95
N ARG A 29 18.77 1.13 4.90
CA ARG A 29 18.70 2.12 3.83
C ARG A 29 17.73 3.26 4.10
N ARG A 30 16.99 3.23 5.22
CA ARG A 30 16.03 4.28 5.53
C ARG A 30 16.72 5.59 5.85
N THR A 31 16.45 6.60 5.05
CA THR A 31 16.91 7.97 5.34
C THR A 31 16.21 8.49 6.60
N ALA A 32 16.86 9.42 7.33
CA ALA A 32 16.29 9.99 8.56
C ALA A 32 14.88 10.60 8.33
N SER A 33 14.63 11.11 7.12
CA SER A 33 13.34 11.60 6.64
C SER A 33 12.27 10.50 6.56
N GLU A 34 12.62 9.29 6.10
CA GLU A 34 11.67 8.16 6.03
C GLU A 34 11.29 7.63 7.41
N ARG A 35 12.21 7.67 8.38
CA ARG A 35 11.92 7.33 9.78
C ARG A 35 11.01 8.36 10.44
N ALA A 36 11.24 9.65 10.17
CA ALA A 36 10.35 10.71 10.64
C ALA A 36 8.96 10.59 10.03
N ALA A 37 8.87 10.27 8.73
CA ALA A 37 7.61 10.04 8.05
C ALA A 37 6.84 8.87 8.66
N ASP A 38 7.47 7.71 8.89
CA ASP A 38 6.81 6.56 9.53
C ASP A 38 6.34 6.85 10.96
N ALA A 39 7.15 7.55 11.75
CA ALA A 39 6.81 7.90 13.12
C ALA A 39 5.56 8.80 13.15
N VAL A 40 5.49 9.77 12.25
CA VAL A 40 4.38 10.72 12.19
C VAL A 40 3.14 10.08 11.53
N THR A 41 3.27 9.18 10.56
CA THR A 41 2.13 8.43 9.98
C THR A 41 1.50 7.54 11.04
N THR A 42 2.33 6.86 11.84
CA THR A 42 1.87 6.03 12.95
C THR A 42 1.27 6.87 14.08
N ALA A 43 1.78 8.08 14.31
CA ALA A 43 1.22 8.98 15.32
C ALA A 43 -0.15 9.52 14.87
N LEU A 44 -0.27 10.05 13.66
CA LEU A 44 -1.50 10.66 13.16
C LEU A 44 -2.63 9.67 12.86
N GLY A 45 -2.30 8.39 12.62
CA GLY A 45 -3.30 7.33 12.50
C GLY A 45 -3.95 6.90 13.82
N ARG A 46 -3.47 7.40 14.97
CA ARG A 46 -4.03 7.02 16.28
C ARG A 46 -5.16 7.97 16.69
N PRO A 47 -6.33 7.46 17.11
CA PRO A 47 -7.41 8.31 17.63
C PRO A 47 -6.98 9.10 18.89
N LEU A 48 -5.92 8.64 19.56
CA LEU A 48 -5.28 9.33 20.68
C LEU A 48 -4.76 10.72 20.31
N VAL A 49 -4.18 10.90 19.12
CA VAL A 49 -3.61 12.21 18.72
C VAL A 49 -4.72 13.23 18.54
N LEU A 50 -5.84 12.83 17.94
CA LEU A 50 -7.03 13.69 17.85
C LEU A 50 -7.55 14.08 19.24
N ALA A 51 -7.66 13.11 20.16
CA ALA A 51 -8.11 13.36 21.52
C ALA A 51 -7.19 14.36 22.26
N ILE A 52 -5.87 14.22 22.12
CA ILE A 52 -4.90 15.16 22.71
C ILE A 52 -5.09 16.58 22.16
N HIS A 53 -5.26 16.75 20.85
CA HIS A 53 -5.49 18.08 20.24
C HIS A 53 -6.79 18.71 20.73
N VAL A 54 -7.88 17.94 20.77
CA VAL A 54 -9.18 18.42 21.28
C VAL A 54 -9.07 18.83 22.75
N CYS A 55 -8.39 18.03 23.58
CA CYS A 55 -8.16 18.37 24.98
C CYS A 55 -7.26 19.61 25.14
N PHE A 56 -6.20 19.73 24.34
CA PHE A 56 -5.28 20.87 24.38
C PHE A 56 -5.98 22.19 24.00
N TYR A 57 -6.64 22.23 22.85
CA TYR A 57 -7.37 23.41 22.39
C TYR A 57 -8.59 23.71 23.27
N GLY A 58 -9.29 22.67 23.75
CA GLY A 58 -10.39 22.81 24.70
C GLY A 58 -9.93 23.42 26.03
N ALA A 59 -8.81 22.93 26.60
CA ALA A 59 -8.23 23.47 27.82
C ALA A 59 -7.76 24.93 27.62
N TRP A 60 -7.16 25.24 26.47
CA TRP A 60 -6.77 26.61 26.13
C TRP A 60 -7.97 27.56 26.10
N LEU A 61 -9.08 27.12 25.51
CA LEU A 61 -10.31 27.91 25.43
C LEU A 61 -10.90 28.14 26.82
N VAL A 62 -11.02 27.08 27.64
CA VAL A 62 -11.50 27.18 29.03
C VAL A 62 -10.63 28.13 29.85
N TRP A 63 -9.30 28.02 29.73
CA TRP A 63 -8.35 28.89 30.44
C TRP A 63 -8.51 30.36 30.06
N ASN A 64 -8.67 30.68 28.77
CA ASN A 64 -8.77 32.06 28.30
C ASN A 64 -10.19 32.65 28.39
N SER A 65 -11.23 31.81 28.42
CA SER A 65 -12.64 32.22 28.57
C SER A 65 -13.13 32.27 30.02
N ALA A 66 -12.33 31.82 31.00
CA ALA A 66 -12.67 31.87 32.42
C ALA A 66 -11.82 32.88 33.25
N PRO A 67 -11.68 34.16 32.85
CA PRO A 67 -10.92 35.14 33.64
C PRO A 67 -11.49 35.35 35.05
N GLY A 68 -12.80 35.09 35.25
CA GLY A 68 -13.47 35.24 36.55
C GLY A 68 -13.20 34.12 37.57
N PHE A 69 -12.68 32.96 37.16
CA PHE A 69 -12.49 31.83 38.10
C PHE A 69 -11.14 31.87 38.83
N TRP A 70 -10.11 32.48 38.21
CA TRP A 70 -8.73 32.49 38.73
C TRP A 70 -8.13 33.89 38.92
N GLY A 71 -8.82 34.98 38.55
CA GLY A 71 -8.30 36.35 38.71
C GLY A 71 -7.07 36.67 37.85
N LEU A 72 -6.74 35.79 36.90
CA LEU A 72 -5.61 35.94 35.98
C LEU A 72 -6.04 36.74 34.75
N ARG A 73 -5.13 37.59 34.25
CA ARG A 73 -5.33 38.28 32.97
C ARG A 73 -5.41 37.24 31.83
N PRO A 74 -6.37 37.35 30.90
CA PRO A 74 -6.43 36.46 29.75
C PRO A 74 -5.11 36.56 28.96
N PHE A 75 -4.49 35.40 28.70
CA PHE A 75 -3.22 35.32 27.96
C PHE A 75 -3.44 35.56 26.47
N ASP A 76 -4.55 35.04 25.92
CA ASP A 76 -5.00 35.21 24.54
C ASP A 76 -6.45 35.74 24.57
N PRO A 77 -6.66 37.07 24.72
CA PRO A 77 -7.99 37.65 24.74
C PRO A 77 -8.70 37.46 23.40
N PHE A 78 -10.04 37.42 23.44
CA PHE A 78 -10.86 37.38 22.22
C PHE A 78 -10.42 38.53 21.29
N PRO A 79 -10.02 38.25 20.03
CA PRO A 79 -10.41 37.13 19.16
C PRO A 79 -9.48 35.89 19.08
N PHE A 80 -8.66 35.61 20.11
CA PHE A 80 -7.73 34.45 20.16
C PHE A 80 -6.71 34.41 19.00
N SER A 81 -5.90 35.46 18.89
CA SER A 81 -4.93 35.61 17.79
C SER A 81 -3.86 34.51 17.82
N LEU A 82 -3.39 34.15 19.01
CA LEU A 82 -2.33 33.14 19.16
C LEU A 82 -2.84 31.73 18.84
N LEU A 83 -4.05 31.38 19.32
CA LEU A 83 -4.67 30.11 18.98
C LEU A 83 -4.91 30.00 17.47
N THR A 84 -5.42 31.05 16.84
CA THR A 84 -5.70 31.08 15.40
C THR A 84 -4.42 30.87 14.58
N LEU A 85 -3.32 31.54 14.96
CA LEU A 85 -2.02 31.36 14.33
C LEU A 85 -1.49 29.93 14.50
N SER A 86 -1.57 29.38 15.71
CA SER A 86 -1.14 28.02 16.03
C SER A 86 -1.90 26.98 15.20
N VAL A 87 -3.24 27.04 15.20
CA VAL A 87 -4.09 26.11 14.44
C VAL A 87 -3.81 26.21 12.94
N SER A 88 -3.62 27.41 12.41
CA SER A 88 -3.34 27.62 10.99
C SER A 88 -2.01 26.99 10.57
N LEU A 89 -0.95 27.20 11.37
CA LEU A 89 0.35 26.58 11.13
C LEU A 89 0.28 25.06 11.24
N GLU A 90 -0.39 24.56 12.27
CA GLU A 90 -0.58 23.12 12.49
C GLU A 90 -1.33 22.48 11.31
N ALA A 91 -2.39 23.10 10.82
CA ALA A 91 -3.15 22.61 9.68
C ALA A 91 -2.29 22.50 8.39
N ILE A 92 -1.40 23.46 8.13
CA ILE A 92 -0.46 23.40 7.00
C ILE A 92 0.51 22.22 7.17
N LEU A 93 1.08 22.05 8.37
CA LEU A 93 2.00 20.94 8.66
C LEU A 93 1.31 19.58 8.52
N LEU A 94 0.09 19.43 9.04
CA LEU A 94 -0.72 18.22 8.91
C LEU A 94 -1.03 17.92 7.45
N THR A 95 -1.39 18.94 6.66
CA THR A 95 -1.70 18.79 5.24
C THR A 95 -0.47 18.32 4.46
N LEU A 96 0.68 18.97 4.65
CA LEU A 96 1.94 18.58 4.02
C LEU A 96 2.34 17.15 4.41
N PHE A 97 2.13 16.81 5.68
CA PHE A 97 2.41 15.49 6.18
C PHE A 97 1.52 14.43 5.52
N VAL A 98 0.20 14.66 5.49
CA VAL A 98 -0.77 13.79 4.84
C VAL A 98 -0.43 13.62 3.36
N LEU A 99 -0.12 14.70 2.64
CA LEU A 99 0.29 14.64 1.23
C LEU A 99 1.56 13.79 1.03
N THR A 100 2.54 13.95 1.91
CA THR A 100 3.78 13.16 1.86
C THR A 100 3.50 11.69 2.11
N SER A 101 2.67 11.37 3.12
CA SER A 101 2.28 10.01 3.45
C SER A 101 1.45 9.37 2.32
N GLN A 102 0.52 10.13 1.73
CA GLN A 102 -0.26 9.69 0.57
C GLN A 102 0.61 9.45 -0.66
N ASN A 103 1.60 10.31 -0.95
CA ASN A 103 2.52 10.14 -2.07
C ASN A 103 3.32 8.84 -1.92
N ARG A 104 3.76 8.50 -0.70
CA ARG A 104 4.43 7.23 -0.43
C ARG A 104 3.51 6.03 -0.67
N ILE A 105 2.29 6.07 -0.13
CA ILE A 105 1.31 4.98 -0.29
C ILE A 105 0.97 4.79 -1.79
N ARG A 106 0.81 5.88 -2.55
CA ARG A 106 0.58 5.80 -4.01
C ARG A 106 1.74 5.12 -4.73
N ARG A 107 2.98 5.51 -4.46
CA ARG A 107 4.16 4.89 -5.09
C ARG A 107 4.25 3.40 -4.81
N GLU A 108 3.95 2.98 -3.58
CA GLU A 108 3.93 1.57 -3.20
C GLU A 108 2.78 0.82 -3.90
N ALA A 109 1.60 1.42 -3.94
CA ALA A 109 0.44 0.88 -4.65
C ALA A 109 0.69 0.73 -6.16
N ASP A 110 1.31 1.71 -6.81
CA ASP A 110 1.66 1.66 -8.24
C ASP A 110 2.67 0.54 -8.52
N HIS A 111 3.65 0.35 -7.63
CA HIS A 111 4.62 -0.74 -7.76
C HIS A 111 3.94 -2.11 -7.62
N HIS A 112 3.08 -2.29 -6.61
CA HIS A 112 2.34 -3.53 -6.41
C HIS A 112 1.41 -3.81 -7.60
N ALA A 113 0.69 -2.80 -8.09
CA ALA A 113 -0.19 -2.94 -9.26
C ALA A 113 0.59 -3.40 -10.51
N HIS A 114 1.80 -2.91 -10.72
CA HIS A 114 2.64 -3.35 -11.83
C HIS A 114 3.10 -4.81 -11.69
N VAL A 115 3.51 -5.21 -10.49
CA VAL A 115 3.91 -6.61 -10.21
C VAL A 115 2.72 -7.55 -10.35
N ASP A 116 1.56 -7.19 -9.81
CA ASP A 116 0.34 -7.98 -9.90
C ASP A 116 -0.09 -8.16 -11.36
N LEU A 117 0.00 -7.10 -12.18
CA LEU A 117 -0.26 -7.19 -13.62
C LEU A 117 0.70 -8.17 -14.32
N GLN A 118 2.00 -8.10 -14.01
CA GLN A 118 2.99 -9.02 -14.61
C GLN A 118 2.73 -10.47 -14.22
N VAL A 119 2.44 -10.73 -12.95
CA VAL A 119 2.12 -12.08 -12.46
C VAL A 119 0.85 -12.61 -13.11
N ASN A 120 -0.18 -11.77 -13.22
CA ASN A 120 -1.43 -12.15 -13.87
C ASN A 120 -1.23 -12.46 -15.36
N LEU A 121 -0.48 -11.62 -16.07
CA LEU A 121 -0.12 -11.89 -17.47
C LEU A 121 0.63 -13.21 -17.59
N LEU A 122 1.68 -13.42 -16.79
CA LEU A 122 2.46 -14.67 -16.83
C LEU A 122 1.59 -15.90 -16.54
N ALA A 123 0.69 -15.82 -15.57
CA ALA A 123 -0.24 -16.91 -15.25
C ALA A 123 -1.17 -17.23 -16.44
N GLU A 124 -1.68 -16.20 -17.13
CA GLU A 124 -2.47 -16.38 -18.35
C GLU A 124 -1.64 -17.02 -19.49
N LEU A 125 -0.38 -16.61 -19.68
CA LEU A 125 0.53 -17.21 -20.67
C LEU A 125 0.74 -18.71 -20.39
N GLU A 126 1.02 -19.04 -19.14
CA GLU A 126 1.23 -20.43 -18.70
C GLU A 126 -0.05 -21.25 -18.85
N ALA A 127 -1.21 -20.68 -18.52
CA ALA A 127 -2.51 -21.32 -18.72
C ALA A 127 -2.78 -21.64 -20.19
N THR A 128 -2.60 -20.67 -21.09
CA THR A 128 -2.74 -20.86 -22.55
C THR A 128 -1.78 -21.92 -23.07
N LYS A 129 -0.53 -21.92 -22.59
CA LYS A 129 0.46 -22.92 -22.98
C LYS A 129 0.08 -24.32 -22.49
N MET A 130 -0.39 -24.45 -21.26
CA MET A 130 -0.90 -25.71 -20.71
C MET A 130 -2.10 -26.22 -21.51
N LEU A 131 -3.05 -25.36 -21.87
CA LEU A 131 -4.17 -25.70 -22.75
C LEU A 131 -3.68 -26.21 -24.11
N GLY A 132 -2.73 -25.53 -24.74
CA GLY A 132 -2.14 -25.96 -26.01
C GLY A 132 -1.42 -27.31 -25.93
N MET A 133 -0.70 -27.57 -24.82
CA MET A 133 -0.06 -28.86 -24.57
C MET A 133 -1.09 -29.98 -24.34
N LEU A 134 -2.17 -29.70 -23.60
CA LEU A 134 -3.27 -30.64 -23.37
C LEU A 134 -4.00 -30.98 -24.67
N GLN A 135 -4.32 -30.00 -25.51
CA GLN A 135 -4.89 -30.23 -26.84
C GLN A 135 -3.97 -31.09 -27.72
N SER A 136 -2.67 -30.79 -27.72
CA SER A 136 -1.67 -31.57 -28.49
C SER A 136 -1.63 -33.03 -28.02
N LEU A 137 -1.78 -33.27 -26.71
CA LEU A 137 -1.84 -34.60 -26.13
C LEU A 137 -3.15 -35.31 -26.49
N CYS A 138 -4.30 -34.65 -26.35
CA CYS A 138 -5.60 -35.19 -26.77
C CYS A 138 -5.63 -35.56 -28.26
N ALA A 139 -5.07 -34.71 -29.12
CA ALA A 139 -4.96 -34.96 -30.55
C ALA A 139 -4.09 -36.18 -30.85
N HIS A 140 -2.96 -36.33 -30.14
CA HIS A 140 -2.08 -37.49 -30.29
C HIS A 140 -2.76 -38.81 -29.90
N PHE A 141 -3.62 -38.80 -28.87
CA PHE A 141 -4.37 -39.98 -28.42
C PHE A 141 -5.72 -40.17 -29.14
N GLY A 142 -6.06 -39.33 -30.12
CA GLY A 142 -7.31 -39.43 -30.89
C GLY A 142 -8.58 -39.15 -30.08
N LEU A 143 -8.46 -38.36 -29.00
CA LEU A 143 -9.60 -37.96 -28.17
C LEU A 143 -10.34 -36.77 -28.81
N GLU A 144 -11.65 -36.87 -28.97
CA GLU A 144 -12.51 -35.81 -29.55
C GLU A 144 -12.47 -34.49 -28.75
N ALA A 145 -12.04 -34.54 -27.48
CA ALA A 145 -11.80 -33.37 -26.63
C ALA A 145 -10.76 -32.38 -27.20
N ALA A 146 -9.96 -32.78 -28.20
CA ALA A 146 -9.06 -31.88 -28.91
C ALA A 146 -9.76 -30.84 -29.80
N ASN A 147 -11.04 -31.06 -30.15
CA ASN A 147 -11.78 -30.25 -31.13
C ASN A 147 -12.92 -29.44 -30.49
N ASP A 148 -12.85 -29.23 -29.16
CA ASP A 148 -13.86 -28.46 -28.45
C ASP A 148 -13.75 -26.97 -28.77
N ARG A 149 -14.84 -26.43 -29.34
CA ARG A 149 -14.94 -25.04 -29.81
C ARG A 149 -14.80 -24.04 -28.66
N GLU A 150 -15.11 -24.44 -27.43
CA GLU A 150 -14.97 -23.62 -26.23
C GLU A 150 -13.48 -23.44 -25.83
N ILE A 151 -12.65 -24.46 -26.00
CA ILE A 151 -11.20 -24.38 -25.71
C ILE A 151 -10.47 -23.56 -26.78
N ASP A 152 -10.88 -23.66 -28.04
CA ASP A 152 -10.34 -22.83 -29.11
C ASP A 152 -10.72 -21.34 -28.95
N ASP A 153 -11.94 -21.03 -28.49
CA ASP A 153 -12.34 -19.64 -28.19
C ASP A 153 -11.55 -19.06 -27.01
N LEU A 154 -11.32 -19.86 -25.95
CA LEU A 154 -10.47 -19.47 -24.83
C LEU A 154 -9.04 -19.19 -25.27
N ARG A 155 -8.45 -20.05 -26.12
CA ARG A 155 -7.11 -19.86 -26.66
C ARG A 155 -6.99 -18.63 -27.56
N ALA A 156 -8.02 -18.35 -28.37
CA ALA A 156 -8.06 -17.18 -29.25
C ALA A 156 -8.18 -15.85 -28.47
N ARG A 157 -8.83 -15.86 -27.30
CA ARG A 157 -8.94 -14.68 -26.42
C ARG A 157 -7.71 -14.44 -25.57
N THR A 158 -6.99 -15.49 -25.20
CA THR A 158 -5.82 -15.45 -24.31
C THR A 158 -4.49 -15.55 -25.07
N ASP A 159 -4.47 -15.26 -26.38
CA ASP A 159 -3.24 -15.27 -27.16
C ASP A 159 -2.31 -14.11 -26.70
N PRO A 160 -1.13 -14.44 -26.14
CA PRO A 160 -0.15 -13.48 -25.66
C PRO A 160 0.18 -12.38 -26.66
N GLU A 161 0.42 -12.77 -27.92
CA GLU A 161 0.96 -11.88 -28.94
C GLU A 161 -0.09 -10.83 -29.32
N ARG A 162 -1.36 -11.23 -29.39
CA ARG A 162 -2.46 -10.29 -29.66
C ARG A 162 -2.74 -9.33 -28.51
N LEU A 163 -2.60 -9.78 -27.26
CA LEU A 163 -2.76 -8.92 -26.09
C LEU A 163 -1.63 -7.88 -26.00
N PHE A 164 -0.38 -8.27 -26.25
CA PHE A 164 0.75 -7.34 -26.30
C PHE A 164 0.65 -6.36 -27.48
N GLU A 165 0.20 -6.80 -28.66
CA GLU A 165 -0.03 -5.89 -29.78
C GLU A 165 -1.17 -4.90 -29.50
N THR A 166 -2.29 -5.37 -28.94
CA THR A 166 -3.44 -4.50 -28.60
C THR A 166 -3.07 -3.46 -27.54
N ILE A 167 -2.30 -3.84 -26.51
CA ILE A 167 -1.82 -2.90 -25.49
C ILE A 167 -0.83 -1.90 -26.09
N ARG A 168 0.10 -2.35 -26.96
CA ARG A 168 1.05 -1.48 -27.64
C ARG A 168 0.38 -0.50 -28.61
N GLU A 169 -0.68 -0.92 -29.27
CA GLU A 169 -1.44 -0.10 -30.23
C GLU A 169 -2.39 0.88 -29.50
N SER A 170 -2.82 0.53 -28.28
CA SER A 170 -3.71 1.35 -27.44
C SER A 170 -2.97 2.31 -26.50
N LEU A 171 -1.67 2.09 -26.25
CA LEU A 171 -0.84 3.05 -25.53
C LEU A 171 -0.61 4.26 -26.43
N PRO A 172 -0.97 5.49 -26.00
CA PRO A 172 -0.61 6.68 -26.75
C PRO A 172 0.92 6.69 -26.86
N SER A 173 1.41 6.75 -28.09
CA SER A 173 2.83 7.01 -28.36
C SER A 173 3.16 8.35 -27.72
N ASP A 174 3.79 8.32 -26.54
CA ASP A 174 4.23 9.50 -25.81
C ASP A 174 5.03 10.41 -26.76
N THR A 175 4.44 11.58 -27.03
CA THR A 175 5.12 12.82 -27.47
C THR A 175 5.35 13.71 -26.27
#